data_AF-X1GDV6-F1
#
_entry.id   AF-X1GDV6-F1
#
_cell.length_a   1.000
_cell.length_b   1.000
_cell.length_c   1.000
_cell.angle_alpha   90.00
_cell.angle_beta   90.00
_cell.angle_gamma   90.00
#
_symmetry.space_group_name_H-M   'P 1'
#
loop_
_entity.id
_entity.type
_entity.pdbx_description
1 polymer ?
#
loop_
_entity_poly.entity_id
_entity_poly.type
_entity_poly.pdbx_seq_one_letter_code
_entity_poly.pdbx_strand_id
1 'polypeptide(L)'
;FSVKNLYSDSFEVFTAVYGATTGTHCIELQMKSIPFSDTCWAGMNYTAPFTWLSGGTNLSSSDNTITVRVHKGGGGDKIYIDYFEVSFYKNYKAFNNVLEFSIKEDAPVDTIYEFNLNGFSESPYIFDITSPFNTKRITGSTFNYGTVKFQIFVPQEEKKKCIATKVFKTPKSITEGNPNSLRNVDKADYIIVTHKKFYYAASELRDWRRNHLLGVQNPTIKIVMIDEIFDNFSWGLSDPVAIRNFFYYAANFWEYPPGYVLLFGGGSYDYKNLFKS
;
A
#
# COMPACT_ATOMS: atom_id res chain seq x y z
N PHE A 1 -14.07 12.76 0.18
CA PHE A 1 -12.60 12.97 0.25
C PHE A 1 -12.32 14.43 0.59
N SER A 2 -11.27 14.71 1.36
CA SER A 2 -10.94 16.07 1.80
C SER A 2 -9.83 16.68 0.95
N VAL A 3 -10.00 17.92 0.52
CA VAL A 3 -9.02 18.66 -0.29
C VAL A 3 -8.60 19.93 0.42
N LYS A 4 -7.31 20.25 0.36
CA LYS A 4 -6.73 21.50 0.89
C LYS A 4 -5.83 22.14 -0.15
N ASN A 5 -5.67 23.46 -0.03
CA ASN A 5 -4.77 24.27 -0.85
C ASN A 5 -5.04 24.12 -2.36
N LEU A 6 -6.32 24.08 -2.74
CA LEU A 6 -6.72 23.92 -4.13
C LEU A 6 -6.24 25.12 -4.98
N TYR A 7 -5.73 24.86 -6.18
CA TYR A 7 -5.31 25.90 -7.13
C TYR A 7 -6.50 26.46 -7.92
N SER A 8 -7.37 25.58 -8.42
CA SER A 8 -8.64 25.93 -9.07
C SER A 8 -9.74 24.92 -8.69
N ASP A 9 -11.00 25.31 -8.79
CA ASP A 9 -12.16 24.44 -8.54
C ASP A 9 -12.35 23.33 -9.59
N SER A 10 -11.46 23.28 -10.59
CA SER A 10 -11.49 22.32 -11.68
C SER A 10 -10.95 20.96 -11.24
N PHE A 11 -11.58 19.90 -11.73
CA PHE A 11 -11.17 18.54 -11.48
C PHE A 11 -11.52 17.64 -12.67
N GLU A 12 -10.82 16.53 -12.76
CA GLU A 12 -11.10 15.43 -13.66
C GLU A 12 -11.31 14.14 -12.84
N VAL A 13 -12.18 13.28 -13.31
CA VAL A 13 -12.46 11.95 -12.76
C VAL A 13 -12.32 10.93 -13.87
N PHE A 14 -11.30 10.09 -13.77
CA PHE A 14 -11.19 8.88 -14.56
C PHE A 14 -11.97 7.77 -13.85
N THR A 15 -12.90 7.14 -14.56
CA THR A 15 -13.81 6.14 -13.99
C THR A 15 -13.61 4.80 -14.68
N ALA A 16 -13.62 3.71 -13.90
CA ALA A 16 -13.57 2.34 -14.38
C ALA A 16 -14.65 1.48 -13.72
N VAL A 17 -15.52 0.87 -14.52
CA VAL A 17 -16.66 0.06 -14.04
C VAL A 17 -16.92 -1.16 -14.91
N TYR A 18 -17.58 -2.17 -14.34
CA TYR A 18 -18.10 -3.35 -15.04
C TYR A 18 -19.61 -3.40 -14.97
N GLY A 19 -20.24 -3.92 -16.02
CA GLY A 19 -21.66 -4.27 -15.99
C GLY A 19 -21.86 -5.59 -15.24
N ALA A 20 -22.94 -5.73 -14.48
CA ALA A 20 -23.31 -7.03 -13.91
C ALA A 20 -24.11 -7.90 -14.88
N THR A 21 -24.55 -7.36 -16.02
CA THR A 21 -25.38 -8.08 -17.00
C THR A 21 -24.96 -7.79 -18.42
N THR A 22 -25.52 -8.57 -19.34
CA THR A 22 -25.27 -8.43 -20.78
C THR A 22 -26.00 -7.21 -21.39
N GLY A 23 -26.91 -6.56 -20.65
CA GLY A 23 -27.72 -5.46 -21.13
C GLY A 23 -27.05 -4.09 -21.01
N THR A 24 -27.83 -3.04 -21.27
CA THR A 24 -27.40 -1.65 -21.08
C THR A 24 -27.39 -1.26 -19.60
N HIS A 25 -26.35 -0.51 -19.24
CA HIS A 25 -26.06 0.08 -17.95
C HIS A 25 -25.86 1.59 -18.14
N CYS A 26 -26.47 2.42 -17.30
CA CYS A 26 -26.26 3.87 -17.31
C CYS A 26 -25.95 4.39 -15.91
N ILE A 27 -25.00 5.30 -15.81
CA ILE A 27 -24.67 5.97 -14.56
C ILE A 27 -24.48 7.46 -14.74
N GLU A 28 -24.94 8.21 -13.74
CA GLU A 28 -24.65 9.62 -13.56
C GLU A 28 -23.63 9.78 -12.42
N LEU A 29 -22.59 10.58 -12.67
CA LEU A 29 -21.64 11.00 -11.65
C LEU A 29 -21.93 12.42 -11.21
N GLN A 30 -21.94 12.64 -9.90
CA GLN A 30 -22.15 13.94 -9.29
C GLN A 30 -21.02 14.31 -8.34
N MET A 31 -20.60 15.57 -8.38
CA MET A 31 -19.69 16.17 -7.41
C MET A 31 -20.52 17.08 -6.51
N LYS A 32 -20.57 16.80 -5.20
CA LYS A 32 -21.38 17.57 -4.23
C LYS A 32 -22.83 17.80 -4.71
N SER A 33 -23.46 16.74 -5.22
CA SER A 33 -24.82 16.73 -5.77
C SER A 33 -25.02 17.46 -7.11
N ILE A 34 -23.97 18.01 -7.72
CA ILE A 34 -24.02 18.60 -9.06
C ILE A 34 -23.53 17.56 -10.08
N PRO A 35 -24.35 17.15 -11.05
CA PRO A 35 -23.93 16.23 -12.11
C PRO A 35 -22.78 16.80 -12.96
N PHE A 36 -21.80 15.97 -13.28
CA PHE A 36 -20.70 16.31 -14.19
C PHE A 36 -20.48 15.28 -15.30
N SER A 37 -21.16 14.12 -15.23
CA SER A 37 -21.10 13.08 -16.25
C SER A 37 -22.38 12.25 -16.21
N ASP A 38 -22.91 11.90 -17.37
CA ASP A 38 -23.94 10.87 -17.54
C ASP A 38 -23.53 10.00 -18.73
N THR A 39 -23.44 8.69 -18.52
CA THR A 39 -22.87 7.77 -19.53
C THR A 39 -23.51 6.41 -19.44
N CYS A 40 -23.71 5.79 -20.61
CA CYS A 40 -24.22 4.44 -20.75
C CYS A 40 -23.24 3.54 -21.50
N TRP A 41 -23.23 2.26 -21.17
CA TRP A 41 -22.55 1.20 -21.91
C TRP A 41 -23.41 -0.06 -21.93
N ALA A 42 -23.03 -1.07 -22.71
CA ALA A 42 -23.71 -2.36 -22.73
C ALA A 42 -22.72 -3.51 -22.48
N GLY A 43 -23.20 -4.56 -21.83
CA GLY A 43 -22.41 -5.75 -21.53
C GLY A 43 -21.66 -5.69 -20.20
N MET A 44 -21.09 -6.84 -19.84
CA MET A 44 -20.40 -7.04 -18.56
C MET A 44 -18.94 -6.54 -18.57
N ASN A 45 -18.32 -6.50 -19.74
CA ASN A 45 -16.92 -6.17 -19.94
C ASN A 45 -15.94 -7.10 -19.20
N TYR A 46 -16.12 -8.41 -19.25
CA TYR A 46 -15.36 -9.39 -18.43
C TYR A 46 -13.83 -9.30 -18.49
N THR A 47 -13.24 -8.76 -19.56
CA THR A 47 -11.80 -8.70 -19.76
C THR A 47 -11.17 -7.39 -19.32
N ALA A 48 -11.91 -6.28 -19.36
CA ALA A 48 -11.43 -4.94 -19.02
C ALA A 48 -12.61 -4.04 -18.65
N PRO A 49 -12.48 -3.10 -17.71
CA PRO A 49 -13.58 -2.23 -17.33
C PRO A 49 -13.97 -1.29 -18.48
N PHE A 50 -15.22 -0.85 -18.48
CA PHE A 50 -15.63 0.31 -19.26
C PHE A 50 -15.08 1.57 -18.58
N THR A 51 -14.35 2.40 -19.34
CA THR A 51 -13.63 3.56 -18.81
C THR A 51 -13.93 4.84 -19.56
N TRP A 52 -13.98 5.95 -18.84
CA TRP A 52 -14.07 7.29 -19.42
C TRP A 52 -13.46 8.35 -18.48
N LEU A 53 -13.11 9.48 -19.07
CA LEU A 53 -12.69 10.69 -18.37
C LEU A 53 -13.83 11.70 -18.41
N SER A 54 -14.09 12.35 -17.29
CA SER A 54 -15.06 13.44 -17.18
C SER A 54 -14.56 14.47 -16.17
N GLY A 55 -15.14 15.67 -16.12
CA GLY A 55 -14.65 16.72 -15.24
C GLY A 55 -15.66 17.84 -15.03
N GLY A 56 -15.35 18.73 -14.09
CA GLY A 56 -16.20 19.86 -13.73
C GLY A 56 -15.44 20.92 -12.96
N THR A 57 -16.16 21.97 -12.53
CA THR A 57 -15.59 23.16 -11.86
C THR A 57 -16.31 23.48 -10.55
N ASN A 58 -16.48 22.49 -9.67
CA ASN A 58 -17.16 22.67 -8.38
C ASN A 58 -16.44 21.94 -7.22
N LEU A 59 -15.14 21.67 -7.39
CA LEU A 59 -14.31 21.15 -6.33
C LEU A 59 -14.04 22.24 -5.28
N SER A 60 -14.04 21.86 -4.01
CA SER A 60 -13.83 22.82 -2.91
C SER A 60 -12.61 22.44 -2.06
N SER A 61 -11.94 23.44 -1.46
CA SER A 61 -10.91 23.25 -0.43
C SER A 61 -11.51 22.82 0.91
N SER A 62 -12.31 21.77 0.88
CA SER A 62 -12.99 21.17 2.03
C SER A 62 -13.31 19.70 1.71
N ASP A 63 -14.31 19.15 2.38
CA ASP A 63 -14.81 17.81 2.05
C ASP A 63 -15.65 17.86 0.77
N ASN A 64 -15.38 16.90 -0.11
CA ASN A 64 -16.05 16.69 -1.39
C ASN A 64 -16.58 15.25 -1.45
N THR A 65 -17.70 15.06 -2.15
CA THR A 65 -18.35 13.76 -2.29
C THR A 65 -18.62 13.50 -3.77
N ILE A 66 -18.15 12.35 -4.27
CA ILE A 66 -18.58 11.81 -5.56
C ILE A 66 -19.75 10.88 -5.29
N THR A 67 -20.86 11.10 -5.97
CA THR A 67 -22.03 10.23 -5.94
C THR A 67 -22.16 9.54 -7.28
N VAL A 68 -22.31 8.21 -7.25
CA VAL A 68 -22.61 7.39 -8.43
C VAL A 68 -24.07 7.04 -8.38
N ARG A 69 -24.84 7.44 -9.39
CA ARG A 69 -26.26 7.13 -9.50
C ARG A 69 -26.46 6.22 -10.69
N VAL A 70 -26.78 4.95 -10.42
CA VAL A 70 -27.17 4.01 -11.46
C VAL A 70 -28.61 4.31 -11.84
N HIS A 71 -28.87 4.48 -13.13
CA HIS A 71 -30.22 4.69 -13.64
C HIS A 71 -30.44 3.86 -14.90
N LYS A 72 -31.69 3.45 -15.12
CA LYS A 72 -32.10 2.67 -16.29
C LYS A 72 -33.59 2.88 -16.54
N GLY A 73 -33.97 3.02 -17.81
CA GLY A 73 -35.37 2.99 -18.20
C GLY A 73 -35.99 1.62 -17.91
N GLY A 74 -36.99 1.54 -17.04
CA GLY A 74 -37.79 0.33 -16.82
C GLY A 74 -37.35 -0.61 -15.69
N GLY A 75 -36.39 -0.24 -14.82
CA GLY A 75 -36.06 -1.05 -13.65
C GLY A 75 -34.73 -0.68 -12.96
N GLY A 76 -34.39 -1.43 -11.91
CA GLY A 76 -33.08 -1.33 -11.24
C GLY A 76 -31.99 -2.03 -12.04
N ASP A 77 -30.74 -1.65 -11.78
CA ASP A 77 -29.57 -2.15 -12.48
C ASP A 77 -28.40 -2.40 -11.50
N LYS A 78 -27.43 -3.22 -11.89
CA LYS A 78 -26.28 -3.59 -11.07
C LYS A 78 -24.98 -3.40 -11.86
N ILE A 79 -24.01 -2.79 -11.20
CA ILE A 79 -22.66 -2.55 -11.72
C ILE A 79 -21.64 -2.91 -10.65
N TYR A 80 -20.40 -3.15 -11.07
CA TYR A 80 -19.26 -3.28 -10.17
C TYR A 80 -18.28 -2.13 -10.43
N ILE A 81 -17.88 -1.44 -9.38
CA ILE A 81 -16.86 -0.38 -9.46
C ILE A 81 -15.50 -1.06 -9.40
N ASP A 82 -14.62 -0.70 -10.33
CA ASP A 82 -13.21 -1.03 -10.24
C ASP A 82 -12.49 0.09 -9.47
N TYR A 83 -12.40 1.29 -10.07
CA TYR A 83 -11.84 2.46 -9.40
C TYR A 83 -12.36 3.80 -9.95
N PHE A 84 -12.14 4.83 -9.15
CA PHE A 84 -12.22 6.24 -9.55
C PHE A 84 -10.89 6.90 -9.21
N GLU A 85 -10.32 7.62 -10.17
CA GLU A 85 -9.16 8.47 -9.96
C GLU A 85 -9.59 9.93 -10.12
N VAL A 86 -9.29 10.78 -9.14
CA VAL A 86 -9.66 12.20 -9.15
C VAL A 86 -8.38 13.04 -9.25
N SER A 87 -8.25 13.77 -10.35
CA SER A 87 -7.11 14.61 -10.67
C SER A 87 -7.47 16.08 -10.58
N PHE A 88 -6.65 16.87 -9.89
CA PHE A 88 -6.86 18.30 -9.69
C PHE A 88 -5.57 18.99 -9.26
N TYR A 89 -5.49 20.30 -9.49
CA TYR A 89 -4.30 21.08 -9.16
C TYR A 89 -4.37 21.67 -7.75
N LYS A 90 -3.24 21.61 -7.04
CA LYS A 90 -3.03 22.28 -5.75
C LYS A 90 -1.98 23.38 -5.89
N ASN A 91 -2.08 24.38 -5.04
CA ASN A 91 -1.00 25.34 -4.81
C ASN A 91 0.20 24.62 -4.20
N TYR A 92 1.42 25.09 -4.51
CA TYR A 92 2.65 24.68 -3.83
C TYR A 92 2.72 25.25 -2.40
N LYS A 93 1.79 24.81 -1.55
CA LYS A 93 1.65 25.22 -0.16
C LYS A 93 1.66 24.00 0.74
N ALA A 94 2.67 23.92 1.61
CA ALA A 94 2.82 22.87 2.58
C ALA A 94 1.66 22.83 3.57
N PHE A 95 1.39 21.63 4.07
CA PHE A 95 0.47 21.38 5.16
C PHE A 95 1.21 20.54 6.21
N ASN A 96 1.24 21.01 7.46
CA ASN A 96 2.01 20.39 8.54
C ASN A 96 3.49 20.15 8.18
N ASN A 97 4.14 21.14 7.56
CA ASN A 97 5.54 21.06 7.10
C ASN A 97 5.84 19.92 6.11
N VAL A 98 4.83 19.47 5.37
CA VAL A 98 4.98 18.50 4.28
C VAL A 98 4.32 19.03 3.02
N LEU A 99 5.00 18.89 1.89
CA LEU A 99 4.48 19.12 0.56
C LEU A 99 5.05 18.08 -0.40
N GLU A 100 4.18 17.22 -0.93
CA GLU A 100 4.48 16.41 -2.12
C GLU A 100 3.97 17.14 -3.35
N PHE A 101 4.78 17.15 -4.40
CA PHE A 101 4.44 17.83 -5.64
C PHE A 101 5.14 17.19 -6.84
N SER A 102 4.57 17.42 -8.01
CA SER A 102 5.16 17.06 -9.29
C SER A 102 5.05 18.23 -10.26
N ILE A 103 5.79 18.10 -11.34
CA ILE A 103 5.68 18.99 -12.49
C ILE A 103 4.44 18.57 -13.29
N LYS A 104 3.71 19.55 -13.83
CA LYS A 104 2.54 19.26 -14.67
C LYS A 104 2.94 18.43 -15.88
N GLU A 105 2.01 17.62 -16.36
CA GLU A 105 2.30 16.74 -17.49
C GLU A 105 2.57 17.50 -18.79
N ASP A 106 1.94 18.66 -18.97
CA ASP A 106 2.08 19.51 -20.16
C ASP A 106 3.21 20.56 -20.02
N ALA A 107 3.92 20.57 -18.89
CA ALA A 107 4.97 21.55 -18.66
C ALA A 107 6.17 21.33 -19.60
N PRO A 108 6.83 22.41 -20.08
CA PRO A 108 8.08 22.30 -20.83
C PRO A 108 9.13 21.44 -20.13
N VAL A 109 9.85 20.66 -20.91
CA VAL A 109 10.96 19.81 -20.45
C VAL A 109 12.28 20.31 -21.02
N ASP A 110 13.40 19.69 -20.62
CA ASP A 110 14.76 20.12 -20.96
C ASP A 110 15.05 21.57 -20.53
N THR A 111 14.61 21.91 -19.31
CA THR A 111 14.69 23.28 -18.79
C THR A 111 14.86 23.32 -17.27
N ILE A 112 15.29 24.46 -16.76
CA ILE A 112 15.45 24.72 -15.33
C ILE A 112 14.19 25.42 -14.81
N TYR A 113 13.59 24.83 -13.78
CA TYR A 113 12.49 25.43 -13.05
C TYR A 113 12.97 26.02 -11.73
N GLU A 114 12.44 27.19 -11.40
CA GLU A 114 12.51 27.74 -10.05
C GLU A 114 11.18 27.49 -9.33
N PHE A 115 11.24 26.78 -8.21
CA PHE A 115 10.09 26.52 -7.36
C PHE A 115 10.06 27.46 -6.17
N ASN A 116 8.87 27.98 -5.88
CA ASN A 116 8.59 28.77 -4.68
C ASN A 116 7.49 28.06 -3.88
N LEU A 117 7.88 27.31 -2.85
CA LEU A 117 6.98 26.55 -2.00
C LEU A 117 6.65 27.36 -0.74
N ASN A 118 5.39 27.48 -0.38
CA ASN A 118 4.95 28.31 0.75
C ASN A 118 4.44 27.46 1.92
N GLY A 119 4.27 28.07 3.10
CA GLY A 119 3.54 27.47 4.23
C GLY A 119 4.35 26.53 5.11
N PHE A 120 5.69 26.59 5.04
CA PHE A 120 6.55 25.90 5.99
C PHE A 120 6.78 26.79 7.23
N SER A 121 6.81 26.21 8.42
CA SER A 121 7.19 26.94 9.65
C SER A 121 8.71 26.94 9.89
N GLU A 122 9.45 26.11 9.17
CA GLU A 122 10.90 25.92 9.28
C GLU A 122 11.47 25.38 7.96
N SER A 123 12.78 25.53 7.75
CA SER A 123 13.43 25.07 6.51
C SER A 123 13.31 23.54 6.35
N PRO A 124 12.60 23.05 5.32
CA PRO A 124 12.44 21.63 5.06
C PRO A 124 13.66 21.04 4.35
N TYR A 125 13.72 19.71 4.34
CA TYR A 125 14.53 18.95 3.40
C TYR A 125 13.74 18.74 2.11
N ILE A 126 14.40 18.86 0.96
CA ILE A 126 13.79 18.63 -0.35
C ILE A 126 14.44 17.39 -0.95
N PHE A 127 13.62 16.45 -1.39
CA PHE A 127 14.05 15.23 -2.04
C PHE A 127 13.37 15.07 -3.41
N ASP A 128 14.15 14.71 -4.41
CA ASP A 128 13.69 14.12 -5.66
C ASP A 128 13.37 12.65 -5.39
N ILE A 129 12.07 12.31 -5.45
CA ILE A 129 11.50 10.98 -5.22
C ILE A 129 10.96 10.38 -6.52
N THR A 130 11.42 10.86 -7.68
CA THR A 130 10.96 10.37 -8.99
C THR A 130 11.25 8.88 -9.16
N SER A 131 12.42 8.42 -8.68
CA SER A 131 12.79 7.01 -8.61
C SER A 131 12.81 6.52 -7.16
N PRO A 132 12.02 5.48 -6.80
CA PRO A 132 11.95 4.98 -5.43
C PRO A 132 13.28 4.37 -4.94
N PHE A 133 14.13 3.90 -5.84
CA PHE A 133 15.42 3.29 -5.52
C PHE A 133 16.61 4.24 -5.69
N ASN A 134 16.37 5.47 -6.18
CA ASN A 134 17.41 6.47 -6.41
C ASN A 134 16.95 7.86 -5.96
N THR A 135 16.44 7.93 -4.73
CA THR A 135 16.01 9.21 -4.12
C THR A 135 17.23 10.10 -3.86
N LYS A 136 17.15 11.36 -4.30
CA LYS A 136 18.25 12.33 -4.16
C LYS A 136 17.82 13.53 -3.36
N ARG A 137 18.69 14.01 -2.46
CA ARG A 137 18.45 15.27 -1.74
C ARG A 137 18.80 16.45 -2.64
N ILE A 138 17.88 17.39 -2.79
CA ILE A 138 18.11 18.67 -3.45
C ILE A 138 18.67 19.65 -2.41
N THR A 139 19.79 20.29 -2.75
CA THR A 139 20.50 21.26 -1.90
C THR A 139 20.53 22.65 -2.54
N GLY A 140 20.94 23.67 -1.79
CA GLY A 140 20.99 25.05 -2.30
C GLY A 140 19.65 25.79 -2.27
N SER A 141 18.66 25.27 -1.55
CA SER A 141 17.41 25.98 -1.29
C SER A 141 17.61 27.13 -0.31
N THR A 142 16.91 28.23 -0.53
CA THR A 142 16.79 29.33 0.44
C THR A 142 15.46 29.22 1.17
N PHE A 143 15.44 29.64 2.43
CA PHE A 143 14.23 29.69 3.26
C PHE A 143 14.07 31.08 3.86
N ASN A 144 12.96 31.74 3.57
CA ASN A 144 12.66 33.06 4.08
C ASN A 144 11.16 33.21 4.36
N TYR A 145 10.80 33.64 5.58
CA TYR A 145 9.42 33.87 6.03
C TYR A 145 8.41 32.76 5.65
N GLY A 146 8.82 31.49 5.75
CA GLY A 146 7.95 30.35 5.45
C GLY A 146 7.86 29.95 3.97
N THR A 147 8.62 30.62 3.11
CA THR A 147 8.78 30.30 1.69
C THR A 147 10.14 29.65 1.44
N VAL A 148 10.13 28.55 0.70
CA VAL A 148 11.31 27.80 0.26
C VAL A 148 11.48 28.00 -1.23
N LYS A 149 12.66 28.45 -1.65
CA LYS A 149 12.99 28.69 -3.04
C LYS A 149 14.19 27.86 -3.46
N PHE A 150 14.07 27.13 -4.56
CA PHE A 150 15.13 26.29 -5.12
C PHE A 150 14.95 26.08 -6.62
N GLN A 151 15.99 25.59 -7.29
CA GLN A 151 15.98 25.32 -8.72
C GLN A 151 16.27 23.85 -9.00
N ILE A 152 15.60 23.29 -10.01
CA ILE A 152 15.88 21.94 -10.50
C ILE A 152 15.86 21.92 -12.03
N PHE A 153 16.74 21.12 -12.61
CA PHE A 153 16.70 20.79 -14.03
C PHE A 153 15.74 19.62 -14.26
N VAL A 154 14.90 19.75 -15.29
CA VAL A 154 13.88 18.78 -15.65
C VAL A 154 14.23 18.24 -17.03
N PRO A 155 14.73 16.99 -17.11
CA PRO A 155 15.12 16.40 -18.39
C PRO A 155 13.88 16.04 -19.23
N GLN A 156 14.09 15.80 -20.53
CA GLN A 156 13.03 15.45 -21.47
C GLN A 156 12.26 14.17 -21.11
N GLU A 157 12.98 13.16 -20.61
CA GLU A 157 12.45 11.81 -20.42
C GLU A 157 11.90 11.53 -19.01
N GLU A 158 12.11 12.44 -18.05
CA GLU A 158 11.79 12.20 -16.64
C GLU A 158 11.14 13.43 -16.00
N LYS A 159 9.83 13.36 -15.77
CA LYS A 159 9.10 14.38 -15.01
C LYS A 159 9.36 14.21 -13.53
N LYS A 160 9.79 15.29 -12.88
CA LYS A 160 10.19 15.25 -11.48
C LYS A 160 8.99 15.14 -10.54
N LYS A 161 9.10 14.23 -9.57
CA LYS A 161 8.28 14.16 -8.37
C LYS A 161 9.16 14.46 -7.16
N CYS A 162 8.72 15.39 -6.34
CA CYS A 162 9.49 15.87 -5.20
C CYS A 162 8.67 15.85 -3.93
N ILE A 163 9.36 15.73 -2.80
CA ILE A 163 8.80 15.96 -1.48
C ILE A 163 9.67 16.97 -0.75
N ALA A 164 9.04 18.02 -0.24
CA ALA A 164 9.62 18.96 0.70
C ALA A 164 9.02 18.68 2.08
N THR A 165 9.84 18.22 3.02
CA THR A 165 9.37 17.83 4.35
C THR A 165 10.36 18.20 5.45
N LYS A 166 9.83 18.54 6.60
CA LYS A 166 10.57 18.58 7.86
C LYS A 166 10.12 17.50 8.86
N VAL A 167 9.02 16.83 8.54
CA VAL A 167 8.44 15.77 9.36
C VAL A 167 8.90 14.42 8.83
N PHE A 168 9.47 13.61 9.72
CA PHE A 168 9.90 12.25 9.41
C PHE A 168 9.11 11.26 10.27
N LYS A 169 8.76 10.12 9.68
CA LYS A 169 8.26 8.99 10.46
C LYS A 169 9.41 8.47 11.31
N THR A 170 9.14 8.25 12.59
CA THR A 170 10.06 7.54 13.47
C THR A 170 9.70 6.05 13.48
N PRO A 171 10.70 5.16 13.52
CA PRO A 171 10.41 3.74 13.73
C PRO A 171 9.72 3.58 15.09
N LYS A 172 8.69 2.73 15.14
CA LYS A 172 7.98 2.42 16.39
C LYS A 172 8.93 1.77 17.42
N SER A 173 9.83 0.92 16.94
CA SER A 173 10.87 0.25 17.72
C SER A 173 11.97 -0.23 16.78
N ILE A 174 13.18 -0.38 17.32
CA ILE A 174 14.30 -1.05 16.66
C ILE A 174 14.70 -2.20 17.57
N THR A 175 14.77 -3.40 17.01
CA THR A 175 15.20 -4.61 17.71
C THR A 175 16.24 -5.32 16.87
N GLU A 176 17.22 -5.94 17.52
CA GLU A 176 18.15 -6.82 16.84
C GLU A 176 17.40 -8.09 16.40
N GLY A 177 17.58 -8.47 15.13
CA GLY A 177 17.07 -9.72 14.58
C GLY A 177 18.22 -10.54 14.02
N ASN A 178 18.10 -11.87 14.08
CA ASN A 178 19.07 -12.79 13.48
C ASN A 178 18.47 -13.43 12.22
N PRO A 179 18.83 -12.95 11.00
CA PRO A 179 18.27 -13.45 9.75
C PRO A 179 18.77 -14.85 9.35
N ASN A 180 19.58 -15.49 10.20
CA ASN A 180 20.12 -16.83 10.00
C ASN A 180 19.79 -17.79 11.14
N SER A 181 18.96 -17.42 12.11
CA SER A 181 18.65 -18.27 13.27
C SER A 181 18.02 -19.61 12.87
N LEU A 182 17.28 -19.65 11.76
CA LEU A 182 16.63 -20.84 11.23
C LEU A 182 17.34 -21.44 10.00
N ARG A 183 18.52 -20.93 9.65
CA ARG A 183 19.30 -21.33 8.46
C ARG A 183 20.53 -22.17 8.81
N ASN A 184 20.45 -22.93 9.90
CA ASN A 184 21.49 -23.83 10.36
C ASN A 184 21.10 -25.29 10.07
N VAL A 185 22.11 -26.17 10.03
CA VAL A 185 21.87 -27.62 10.06
C VAL A 185 21.23 -27.96 11.41
N ASP A 186 20.09 -28.61 11.38
CA ASP A 186 19.29 -28.88 12.56
C ASP A 186 18.52 -30.22 12.43
N LYS A 187 17.72 -30.58 13.44
CA LYS A 187 16.87 -31.76 13.44
C LYS A 187 15.61 -31.62 14.28
N ALA A 188 14.50 -32.18 13.81
CA ALA A 188 13.28 -32.34 14.60
C ALA A 188 12.40 -33.47 14.04
N ASP A 189 11.60 -34.10 14.89
CA ASP A 189 10.51 -35.00 14.48
C ASP A 189 9.20 -34.23 14.31
N TYR A 190 9.00 -33.18 15.13
CA TYR A 190 7.80 -32.37 15.17
C TYR A 190 8.13 -30.90 15.39
N ILE A 191 7.61 -30.03 14.52
CA ILE A 191 7.72 -28.57 14.68
C ILE A 191 6.35 -27.98 15.03
N ILE A 192 6.31 -27.20 16.10
CA ILE A 192 5.19 -26.33 16.46
C ILE A 192 5.55 -24.90 16.07
N VAL A 193 4.95 -24.38 15.02
CA VAL A 193 5.05 -22.96 14.66
C VAL A 193 3.98 -22.20 15.40
N THR A 194 4.34 -21.16 16.14
CA THR A 194 3.36 -20.40 16.93
C THR A 194 3.71 -18.93 17.09
N HIS A 195 2.72 -18.13 17.50
CA HIS A 195 2.93 -16.74 17.88
C HIS A 195 3.28 -16.64 19.38
N LYS A 196 4.09 -15.66 19.77
CA LYS A 196 4.56 -15.46 21.16
C LYS A 196 3.47 -15.49 22.23
N LYS A 197 2.25 -15.04 21.90
CA LYS A 197 1.07 -15.10 22.79
C LYS A 197 0.69 -16.52 23.23
N PHE A 198 1.02 -17.53 22.43
CA PHE A 198 0.69 -18.93 22.69
C PHE A 198 1.92 -19.77 23.08
N TYR A 199 3.07 -19.14 23.34
CA TYR A 199 4.33 -19.84 23.63
C TYR A 199 4.20 -20.83 24.81
N TYR A 200 3.54 -20.43 25.89
CA TYR A 200 3.37 -21.29 27.07
C TYR A 200 2.51 -22.51 26.76
N ALA A 201 1.37 -22.34 26.10
CA ALA A 201 0.52 -23.46 25.67
C ALA A 201 1.26 -24.38 24.67
N ALA A 202 2.05 -23.81 23.76
CA ALA A 202 2.88 -24.58 22.83
C ALA A 202 3.96 -25.39 23.57
N SER A 203 4.52 -24.84 24.65
CA SER A 203 5.51 -25.49 25.50
C SER A 203 4.94 -26.67 26.27
N GLU A 204 3.74 -26.52 26.83
CA GLU A 204 3.02 -27.62 27.47
C GLU A 204 2.74 -28.76 26.47
N LEU A 205 2.28 -28.42 25.26
CA LEU A 205 2.04 -29.42 24.20
C LEU A 205 3.35 -30.10 23.77
N ARG A 206 4.44 -29.34 23.62
CA ARG A 206 5.77 -29.88 23.30
C ARG A 206 6.20 -30.91 24.35
N ASP A 207 6.07 -30.58 25.62
CA ASP A 207 6.51 -31.43 26.73
C ASP A 207 5.66 -32.69 26.83
N TRP A 208 4.35 -32.59 26.56
CA TRP A 208 3.50 -33.77 26.43
C TRP A 208 3.90 -34.65 25.23
N ARG A 209 4.18 -34.06 24.06
CA ARG A 209 4.54 -34.78 22.83
C ARG A 209 5.89 -35.50 22.91
N ARG A 210 6.80 -35.10 23.79
CA ARG A 210 8.05 -35.84 24.06
C ARG A 210 7.83 -37.30 24.49
N ASN A 211 6.66 -37.61 25.05
CA ASN A 211 6.32 -38.98 25.48
C ASN A 211 5.15 -39.60 24.70
N HIS A 212 4.50 -38.83 23.80
CA HIS A 212 3.23 -39.20 23.18
C HIS A 212 3.16 -38.84 21.69
N LEU A 213 4.30 -38.83 20.99
CA LEU A 213 4.31 -38.77 19.53
C LEU A 213 4.20 -40.20 18.98
N LEU A 214 3.08 -40.49 18.31
CA LEU A 214 2.81 -41.82 17.79
C LEU A 214 3.85 -42.24 16.76
N GLY A 215 4.37 -43.45 16.91
CA GLY A 215 5.32 -44.05 15.96
C GLY A 215 6.76 -43.54 16.05
N VAL A 216 7.08 -42.65 17.00
CA VAL A 216 8.44 -42.10 17.17
C VAL A 216 8.88 -42.26 18.62
N GLN A 217 9.95 -43.04 18.85
CA GLN A 217 10.54 -43.18 20.17
C GLN A 217 11.48 -42.00 20.45
N ASN A 218 11.36 -41.38 21.63
CA ASN A 218 12.17 -40.23 22.07
C ASN A 218 12.20 -39.06 21.06
N PRO A 219 11.03 -38.52 20.65
CA PRO A 219 10.94 -37.52 19.60
C PRO A 219 11.54 -36.17 20.00
N THR A 220 12.25 -35.54 19.05
CA THR A 220 12.75 -34.17 19.12
C THR A 220 11.65 -33.20 18.69
N ILE A 221 11.09 -32.47 19.65
CA ILE A 221 10.03 -31.48 19.40
C ILE A 221 10.59 -30.07 19.48
N LYS A 222 10.40 -29.26 18.42
CA LYS A 222 10.82 -27.86 18.37
C LYS A 222 9.63 -26.91 18.35
N ILE A 223 9.80 -25.78 19.02
CA ILE A 223 8.89 -24.64 18.90
C ILE A 223 9.63 -23.57 18.10
N VAL A 224 9.01 -23.08 17.04
CA VAL A 224 9.55 -22.02 16.19
C VAL A 224 8.57 -20.84 16.23
N MET A 225 9.09 -19.63 16.50
CA MET A 225 8.25 -18.45 16.51
C MET A 225 7.93 -18.01 15.08
N ILE A 226 6.69 -17.63 14.83
CA ILE A 226 6.27 -17.17 13.50
C ILE A 226 7.02 -15.88 13.08
N ASP A 227 7.28 -14.97 14.03
CA ASP A 227 8.05 -13.75 13.78
C ASP A 227 9.48 -14.09 13.31
N GLU A 228 10.09 -15.15 13.88
CA GLU A 228 11.43 -15.62 13.50
C GLU A 228 11.47 -16.20 12.08
N ILE A 229 10.40 -16.90 11.67
CA ILE A 229 10.24 -17.36 10.29
C ILE A 229 10.17 -16.16 9.34
N PHE A 230 9.42 -15.11 9.68
CA PHE A 230 9.33 -13.92 8.85
C PHE A 230 10.68 -13.20 8.73
N ASP A 231 11.42 -13.06 9.83
CA ASP A 231 12.75 -12.45 9.81
C ASP A 231 13.72 -13.21 8.90
N ASN A 232 13.66 -14.55 8.91
CA ASN A 232 14.58 -15.38 8.13
C ASN A 232 14.16 -15.57 6.66
N PHE A 233 12.85 -15.57 6.34
CA PHE A 233 12.34 -16.02 5.04
C PHE A 233 11.47 -15.01 4.28
N SER A 234 11.22 -13.81 4.83
CA SER A 234 10.49 -12.72 4.16
C SER A 234 10.97 -11.32 4.56
N TRP A 235 12.18 -11.19 5.12
CA TRP A 235 12.74 -9.92 5.57
C TRP A 235 11.84 -9.19 6.59
N GLY A 236 11.16 -9.96 7.45
CA GLY A 236 10.25 -9.46 8.49
C GLY A 236 8.82 -9.18 8.01
N LEU A 237 8.50 -9.45 6.74
CA LEU A 237 7.13 -9.28 6.22
C LEU A 237 6.25 -10.46 6.62
N SER A 238 5.04 -10.19 7.11
CA SER A 238 4.04 -11.23 7.38
C SER A 238 3.52 -11.83 6.07
N ASP A 239 4.22 -12.84 5.57
CA ASP A 239 3.96 -13.50 4.28
C ASP A 239 3.86 -15.02 4.47
N PRO A 240 2.74 -15.67 4.08
CA PRO A 240 2.63 -17.14 4.14
C PRO A 240 3.70 -17.86 3.31
N VAL A 241 4.28 -17.22 2.28
CA VAL A 241 5.41 -17.76 1.51
C VAL A 241 6.62 -17.98 2.41
N ALA A 242 6.82 -17.18 3.46
CA ALA A 242 7.91 -17.37 4.42
C ALA A 242 7.80 -18.72 5.14
N ILE A 243 6.58 -19.10 5.57
CA ILE A 243 6.30 -20.37 6.24
C ILE A 243 6.59 -21.54 5.28
N ARG A 244 6.13 -21.43 4.03
CA ARG A 244 6.42 -22.44 2.99
C ARG A 244 7.93 -22.57 2.76
N ASN A 245 8.64 -21.45 2.63
CA ASN A 245 10.08 -21.42 2.38
C ASN A 245 10.87 -21.97 3.58
N PHE A 246 10.42 -21.72 4.81
CA PHE A 246 10.99 -22.32 6.02
C PHE A 246 10.88 -23.83 5.99
N PHE A 247 9.70 -24.40 5.72
CA PHE A 247 9.56 -25.86 5.65
C PHE A 247 10.29 -26.47 4.46
N TYR A 248 10.35 -25.77 3.31
CA TYR A 248 11.21 -26.18 2.21
C TYR A 248 12.68 -26.23 2.65
N TYR A 249 13.15 -25.22 3.38
CA TYR A 249 14.52 -25.20 3.89
C TYR A 249 14.78 -26.36 4.86
N ALA A 250 13.90 -26.53 5.85
CA ALA A 250 14.00 -27.63 6.82
C ALA A 250 13.99 -29.01 6.12
N ALA A 251 13.14 -29.21 5.11
CA ALA A 251 13.07 -30.46 4.38
C ALA A 251 14.35 -30.81 3.58
N ASN A 252 15.08 -29.80 3.09
CA ASN A 252 16.22 -30.00 2.19
C ASN A 252 17.59 -29.85 2.86
N PHE A 253 17.70 -29.09 3.95
CA PHE A 253 18.98 -28.70 4.53
C PHE A 253 19.17 -29.11 5.99
N TRP A 254 18.12 -29.55 6.68
CA TRP A 254 18.28 -30.12 8.03
C TRP A 254 18.78 -31.55 7.93
N GLU A 255 19.58 -31.97 8.92
CA GLU A 255 20.13 -33.33 8.99
C GLU A 255 19.00 -34.36 9.10
N TYR A 256 17.97 -34.03 9.88
CA TYR A 256 16.76 -34.83 10.01
C TYR A 256 15.51 -33.94 9.92
N PRO A 257 14.81 -33.94 8.76
CA PRO A 257 13.67 -33.07 8.54
C PRO A 257 12.43 -33.55 9.33
N PRO A 258 11.53 -32.63 9.72
CA PRO A 258 10.34 -32.97 10.50
C PRO A 258 9.34 -33.81 9.70
N GLY A 259 8.87 -34.91 10.32
CA GLY A 259 7.75 -35.69 9.80
C GLY A 259 6.38 -35.08 10.12
N TYR A 260 6.32 -34.23 11.15
CA TYR A 260 5.09 -33.58 11.60
C TYR A 260 5.27 -32.07 11.76
N VAL A 261 4.20 -31.33 11.46
CA VAL A 261 4.13 -29.88 11.66
C VAL A 261 2.79 -29.51 12.26
N LEU A 262 2.79 -28.57 13.20
CA LEU A 262 1.60 -27.89 13.71
C LEU A 262 1.76 -26.37 13.55
N LEU A 263 0.79 -25.75 12.89
CA LEU A 263 0.61 -24.30 12.92
C LEU A 263 -0.35 -23.97 14.06
N PHE A 264 0.17 -23.48 15.18
CA PHE A 264 -0.59 -23.25 16.39
C PHE A 264 -0.96 -21.76 16.55
N GLY A 265 -2.18 -21.43 16.13
CA GLY A 265 -2.76 -20.09 16.19
C GLY A 265 -4.05 -19.98 15.37
N GLY A 266 -4.59 -18.77 15.26
CA GLY A 266 -5.75 -18.49 14.39
C GLY A 266 -5.33 -18.13 12.97
N GLY A 267 -6.02 -18.70 11.98
CA GLY A 267 -5.92 -18.29 10.58
C GLY A 267 -7.13 -17.45 10.16
N SER A 268 -6.95 -16.51 9.23
CA SER A 268 -8.03 -15.79 8.56
C SER A 268 -7.81 -15.90 7.05
N TYR A 269 -8.90 -16.06 6.29
CA TYR A 269 -8.86 -15.93 4.83
C TYR A 269 -8.36 -14.53 4.44
N ASP A 270 -8.63 -13.54 5.28
CA ASP A 270 -8.18 -12.17 5.14
C ASP A 270 -7.02 -11.84 6.10
N TYR A 271 -5.90 -12.54 5.97
CA TYR A 271 -4.73 -12.27 6.81
C TYR A 271 -4.10 -10.88 6.56
N LYS A 272 -4.41 -10.26 5.41
CA LYS A 272 -3.99 -8.88 5.06
C LYS A 272 -4.96 -7.81 5.56
N ASN A 273 -6.10 -8.21 6.14
CA ASN A 273 -7.15 -7.31 6.60
C ASN A 273 -7.64 -6.34 5.50
N LEU A 274 -7.83 -6.86 4.29
CA LEU A 274 -8.31 -6.13 3.11
C LEU A 274 -9.84 -6.06 3.03
N PHE A 275 -10.54 -7.02 3.65
CA PHE A 275 -11.99 -7.06 3.75
C PHE A 275 -12.39 -6.52 5.12
N LYS A 276 -13.04 -5.35 5.15
CA LYS A 276 -13.67 -4.87 6.38
C LYS A 276 -14.81 -5.81 6.73
N SER A 277 -14.63 -6.60 7.78
CA SER A 277 -15.71 -7.33 8.46
C SER A 277 -16.61 -6.36 9.23
#